data_AF-A0A5C6EWU3-F1
#
_entry.id   AF-A0A5C6EWU3-F1
#
_cell.length_a   1.000
_cell.length_b   1.000
_cell.length_c   1.000
_cell.angle_alpha   90.00
_cell.angle_beta   90.00
_cell.angle_gamma   90.00
#
_symmetry.space_group_name_H-M   'P 1'
#
loop_
_entity.id
_entity.type
_entity.pdbx_description
1 polymer ?
#
loop_
_entity_poly.entity_id
_entity_poly.type
_entity_poly.pdbx_seq_one_letter_code
_entity_poly.pdbx_strand_id
1 'polypeptide(L)'
;MIVIEHFDDIPPGTKCSAVFFDTERIRREKDFYAKLYSENGVHDREILRAMVDANVPADPYWLVSLKPGDSAMGVATRLHRVDDRTGKILADPA
;
A
#
# COMPACT_ATOMS: atom_id res chain seq x y z
N MET A 1 18.14 4.01 -4.01
CA MET A 1 17.69 2.61 -3.87
C MET A 1 16.40 2.48 -4.67
N ILE A 2 16.37 1.61 -5.68
CA ILE A 2 15.19 1.45 -6.53
C ILE A 2 14.37 0.33 -5.90
N VAL A 3 13.13 0.60 -5.52
CA VAL A 3 12.27 -0.33 -4.73
C VAL A 3 12.10 -1.71 -5.39
N ILE A 4 12.39 -1.81 -6.69
CA ILE A 4 12.46 -3.02 -7.50
C ILE A 4 13.46 -4.05 -6.95
N GLU A 5 14.57 -3.63 -6.33
CA GLU A 5 15.60 -4.55 -5.78
C GLU A 5 15.09 -5.43 -4.64
N HIS A 6 13.96 -5.06 -4.01
CA HIS A 6 13.35 -5.81 -2.92
C HIS A 6 12.30 -6.85 -3.38
N PHE A 7 12.08 -6.96 -4.69
CA PHE A 7 11.19 -7.95 -5.28
C PHE A 7 12.02 -9.02 -5.98
N ASP A 8 12.07 -10.21 -5.40
CA ASP A 8 12.64 -11.38 -6.07
C ASP A 8 11.76 -11.79 -7.27
N ASP A 9 12.39 -12.30 -8.34
CA ASP A 9 11.72 -12.82 -9.54
C ASP A 9 10.87 -11.83 -10.37
N ILE A 10 11.32 -10.59 -10.57
CA ILE A 10 10.69 -9.68 -11.55
C ILE A 10 11.05 -10.10 -12.99
N PRO A 11 10.08 -10.54 -13.83
CA PRO A 11 10.38 -10.92 -15.21
C PRO A 11 10.88 -9.73 -16.04
N PRO A 12 11.81 -9.94 -17.00
CA PRO A 12 12.19 -8.91 -17.95
C PRO A 12 10.97 -8.29 -18.65
N GLY A 13 11.02 -6.97 -18.88
CA GLY A 13 9.91 -6.23 -19.50
C GLY A 13 8.80 -5.81 -18.53
N THR A 14 8.88 -6.16 -17.24
CA THR A 14 7.95 -5.67 -16.21
C THR A 14 8.07 -4.15 -16.05
N LYS A 15 6.94 -3.46 -16.10
CA LYS A 15 6.85 -2.03 -15.79
C LYS A 15 6.66 -1.86 -14.29
N CYS A 16 7.55 -1.09 -13.67
CA CYS A 16 7.43 -0.68 -12.27
C CYS A 16 6.97 0.77 -12.17
N SER A 17 6.01 1.04 -11.30
CA SER A 17 5.63 2.39 -10.89
C SER A 17 5.60 2.43 -9.37
N ALA A 18 6.28 3.41 -8.77
CA ALA A 18 6.33 3.56 -7.32
C ALA A 18 5.89 4.98 -6.93
N VAL A 19 5.07 5.08 -5.90
CA VAL A 19 4.59 6.35 -5.36
C VAL A 19 4.91 6.38 -3.87
N PHE A 20 5.58 7.44 -3.44
CA PHE A 20 5.89 7.63 -2.02
C PHE A 20 4.67 8.13 -1.25
N PHE A 21 4.43 7.49 -0.10
CA PHE A 21 3.48 7.90 0.92
C PHE A 21 4.25 8.43 2.11
N ASP A 22 4.37 9.77 2.14
CA ASP A 22 4.93 10.49 3.28
C ASP A 22 3.93 10.59 4.44
N THR A 23 4.38 11.12 5.57
CA THR A 23 3.57 11.28 6.78
C THR A 23 2.27 12.06 6.54
N GLU A 24 2.30 13.10 5.70
CA GLU A 24 1.11 13.91 5.42
C GLU A 24 0.10 13.15 4.56
N ARG A 25 0.57 12.39 3.58
CA ARG A 25 -0.28 11.54 2.74
C ARG A 25 -0.86 10.38 3.53
N ILE A 26 -0.10 9.77 4.43
CA ILE A 26 -0.56 8.74 5.36
C ILE A 26 -1.66 9.32 6.26
N ARG A 27 -1.47 10.52 6.80
CA ARG A 27 -2.50 11.19 7.61
C ARG A 27 -3.82 11.33 6.85
N ARG A 28 -3.77 11.80 5.60
CA ARG A 28 -4.95 11.90 4.74
C ARG A 28 -5.59 10.54 4.42
N GLU A 29 -4.79 9.50 4.24
CA GLU A 29 -5.28 8.14 4.03
C GLU A 29 -6.01 7.63 5.27
N LYS A 30 -5.44 7.82 6.47
CA LYS A 30 -6.10 7.48 7.74
C LYS A 30 -7.41 8.23 7.93
N ASP A 31 -7.45 9.52 7.61
CA ASP A 31 -8.68 10.33 7.67
C ASP A 31 -9.75 9.81 6.70
N PHE A 32 -9.35 9.39 5.49
CA PHE A 32 -10.25 8.80 4.51
C PHE A 32 -10.86 7.48 5.02
N TYR A 33 -10.04 6.56 5.54
CA TYR A 33 -10.53 5.29 6.09
C TYR A 33 -11.40 5.51 7.33
N ALA A 34 -11.03 6.44 8.21
CA ALA A 34 -11.84 6.82 9.37
C ALA A 34 -13.22 7.33 8.94
N LYS A 35 -13.28 8.16 7.91
CA LYS A 35 -14.55 8.62 7.34
C LYS A 35 -15.36 7.47 6.73
N LEU A 36 -14.71 6.62 5.93
CA LEU A 36 -15.34 5.47 5.28
C LEU A 36 -15.99 4.52 6.30
N TYR A 37 -15.26 4.16 7.37
CA TYR A 37 -15.80 3.28 8.41
C TYR A 37 -16.91 3.94 9.22
N SER A 38 -16.80 5.24 9.49
CA SER A 38 -17.87 5.99 10.16
C SER A 38 -19.14 6.05 9.30
N GLU A 39 -19.02 6.20 7.98
CA GLU A 39 -20.18 6.17 7.07
C GLU A 39 -20.81 4.78 6.98
N ASN A 40 -20.02 3.72 7.21
CA ASN A 40 -20.48 2.33 7.28
C ASN A 40 -21.02 1.92 8.66
N GLY A 41 -21.22 2.87 9.59
CA GLY A 41 -21.86 2.63 10.89
C GLY A 41 -20.91 2.29 12.04
N VAL A 42 -19.59 2.37 11.85
CA VAL A 42 -18.62 2.22 12.94
C VAL A 42 -18.44 3.56 13.64
N HIS A 43 -19.09 3.74 14.78
CA HIS A 43 -19.04 5.00 15.53
C HIS A 43 -18.21 4.95 16.82
N ASP A 44 -17.83 3.74 17.26
CA ASP A 44 -16.91 3.58 18.37
C ASP A 44 -15.50 4.02 17.93
N ARG A 45 -14.91 4.97 18.67
CA ARG A 45 -13.62 5.58 18.31
C ARG A 45 -12.45 4.61 18.43
N GLU A 46 -12.47 3.70 19.39
CA GLU A 46 -11.39 2.74 19.58
C GLU A 46 -11.43 1.68 18.48
N ILE A 47 -12.64 1.21 18.13
CA ILE A 47 -12.82 0.28 17.00
C ILE A 47 -12.43 0.96 15.69
N LEU A 48 -12.87 2.19 15.44
CA LEU A 48 -12.52 2.94 14.25
C LEU A 48 -11.00 3.06 14.09
N ARG A 49 -10.30 3.45 15.17
CA ARG A 49 -8.84 3.58 15.16
C ARG A 49 -8.15 2.25 14.89
N ALA A 50 -8.59 1.17 15.53
CA ALA A 50 -8.03 -0.16 15.31
C ALA A 50 -8.22 -0.62 13.85
N MET A 51 -9.39 -0.36 13.26
CA MET A 51 -9.67 -0.69 11.86
C MET A 51 -8.78 0.11 10.89
N VAL A 52 -8.60 1.40 11.14
CA VAL A 52 -7.71 2.26 10.35
C VAL A 52 -6.26 1.80 10.47
N ASP A 53 -5.76 1.55 11.68
CA ASP A 53 -4.39 1.13 11.92
C ASP A 53 -4.10 -0.28 11.37
N ALA A 54 -5.12 -1.14 11.25
CA ALA A 54 -5.01 -2.43 10.57
C ALA A 54 -4.89 -2.29 9.03
N ASN A 55 -5.40 -1.20 8.46
CA ASN A 55 -5.50 -1.00 7.01
C ASN A 55 -4.46 -0.01 6.45
N VAL A 56 -3.93 0.89 7.27
CA VAL A 56 -3.02 1.97 6.86
C VAL A 56 -1.75 1.94 7.71
N PRO A 57 -0.56 1.72 7.09
CA PRO A 57 0.72 1.78 7.80
C PRO A 57 0.91 3.12 8.53
N ALA A 58 1.55 3.07 9.69
CA ALA A 58 1.85 4.28 10.47
C ALA A 58 3.11 5.01 9.99
N ASP A 59 4.06 4.28 9.43
CA ASP A 59 5.34 4.80 8.94
C ASP A 59 5.32 5.03 7.42
N PRO A 60 6.13 5.97 6.89
CA PRO A 60 6.29 6.21 5.46
C PRO A 60 6.60 4.95 4.67
N TYR A 61 5.97 4.82 3.50
CA TYR A 61 6.11 3.64 2.65
C TYR A 61 6.01 3.99 1.16
N TRP A 62 6.48 3.08 0.32
CA TRP A 62 6.33 3.13 -1.13
C TRP A 62 5.19 2.23 -1.56
N LEU A 63 4.21 2.77 -2.29
CA LEU A 63 3.22 1.98 -3.00
C LEU A 63 3.77 1.64 -4.39
N VAL A 64 4.12 0.38 -4.58
CA VAL A 64 4.74 -0.14 -5.81
C VAL A 64 3.72 -0.94 -6.60
N SER A 65 3.64 -0.66 -7.88
CA SER A 65 2.85 -1.38 -8.87
C SER A 65 3.80 -2.06 -9.84
N LEU A 66 3.67 -3.37 -9.97
CA LEU A 66 4.40 -4.18 -10.94
C LEU A 66 3.42 -4.71 -11.98
N LYS A 67 3.65 -4.36 -13.24
CA LYS A 67 2.84 -4.81 -14.37
C LYS A 67 3.70 -5.61 -15.35
N PRO A 68 3.45 -6.91 -15.54
CA PRO A 68 4.17 -7.72 -16.51
C PRO A 68 4.09 -7.14 -17.92
N GLY A 69 5.20 -7.24 -18.66
CA GLY A 69 5.34 -6.65 -19.99
C GLY A 69 4.53 -7.33 -21.08
N ASP A 70 4.15 -8.60 -20.89
CA ASP A 70 3.53 -9.40 -21.95
C ASP A 70 2.07 -9.76 -21.65
N SER A 71 1.17 -8.99 -22.27
CA SER A 71 0.03 -9.42 -23.08
C SER A 71 -0.89 -10.58 -22.64
N ALA A 72 -0.95 -10.96 -21.37
CA ALA A 72 -2.08 -11.74 -20.85
C ALA A 72 -3.12 -10.77 -20.26
N MET A 73 -4.15 -10.43 -21.05
CA MET A 73 -5.35 -9.74 -20.55
C MET A 73 -5.90 -10.53 -19.36
N GLY A 74 -5.69 -10.03 -18.14
CA GLY A 74 -6.24 -10.63 -16.92
C GLY A 74 -5.30 -10.71 -15.73
N VAL A 75 -4.00 -10.45 -15.87
CA VAL A 75 -3.11 -10.41 -14.68
C VAL A 75 -3.40 -9.11 -13.91
N ALA A 76 -4.06 -9.26 -12.77
CA ALA A 76 -4.33 -8.16 -11.85
C ALA A 76 -3.02 -7.47 -11.48
N THR A 77 -2.97 -6.14 -11.68
CA THR A 77 -1.85 -5.32 -11.22
C THR A 77 -1.72 -5.50 -9.72
N ARG A 78 -0.65 -6.16 -9.27
CA ARG A 78 -0.38 -6.33 -7.85
C ARG A 78 0.24 -5.05 -7.32
N LEU A 79 -0.40 -4.51 -6.28
CA LEU A 79 0.15 -3.41 -5.51
C LEU A 79 0.88 -3.98 -4.31
N HIS A 80 2.03 -3.40 -4.00
CA HIS A 80 2.87 -3.78 -2.88
C HIS A 80 3.18 -2.53 -2.08
N ARG A 81 3.09 -2.63 -0.75
CA ARG A 81 3.56 -1.59 0.15
C ARG A 81 4.95 -1.96 0.63
N VAL A 82 5.92 -1.06 0.51
CA VAL A 82 7.31 -1.29 0.91
C VAL A 82 7.73 -0.24 1.91
N ASP A 83 8.20 -0.67 3.07
CA ASP A 83 8.66 0.20 4.14
C ASP A 83 9.85 1.05 3.64
N ASP A 84 9.77 2.38 3.82
CA ASP A 84 10.78 3.31 3.31
C ASP A 84 12.15 3.15 3.99
N ARG A 85 12.17 2.78 5.27
CA ARG A 85 13.39 2.70 6.07
C ARG A 85 14.14 1.39 5.87
N THR A 86 13.40 0.29 5.73
CA THR A 86 13.94 -1.07 5.73
C THR A 86 13.90 -1.71 4.35
N GLY A 87 13.13 -1.15 3.41
CA GLY A 87 12.92 -1.74 2.08
C GLY A 87 12.11 -3.04 2.10
N LYS A 88 11.52 -3.42 3.23
CA LYS A 88 10.76 -4.67 3.35
C LYS A 88 9.33 -4.49 2.86
N ILE A 89 8.81 -5.51 2.17
CA ILE A 89 7.40 -5.56 1.79
C ILE A 89 6.56 -5.67 3.07
N LEU A 90 5.65 -4.72 3.26
CA LEU A 90 4.65 -4.74 4.32
C LEU A 90 3.58 -5.78 3.97
N ALA A 91 3.08 -6.48 4.99
CA ALA A 91 1.99 -7.42 4.80
C ALA A 91 0.75 -6.70 4.23
N ASP A 92 0.01 -7.41 3.38
CA ASP A 92 -1.27 -6.90 2.89
C ASP A 92 -2.21 -6.68 4.09
N PRO A 93 -2.93 -5.54 4.13
CA PRO A 93 -3.92 -5.31 5.17
C PRO A 93 -5.02 -6.39 5.12
N ALA A 94 -5.57 -6.72 6.30
CA ALA A 94 -6.52 -7.81 6.52
C ALA A 94 -7.93 -7.52 5.97
#